data_AF-A0A556A5X8-F1
#
_entry.id   AF-A0A556A5X8-F1
#
_cell.length_a   1.000
_cell.length_b   1.000
_cell.length_c   1.000
_cell.angle_alpha   90.00
_cell.angle_beta   90.00
_cell.angle_gamma   90.00
#
_symmetry.space_group_name_H-M   'P 1'
#
loop_
_entity.id
_entity.type
_entity.pdbx_description
1 polymer ?
#
loop_
_entity_poly.entity_id
_entity_poly.type
_entity_poly.pdbx_seq_one_letter_code
_entity_poly.pdbx_strand_id
1 'polypeptide(L)'
;MRKTPGPALFPRLRRARALHRAAAGAALLGAMTAGLGQAAALACAPGSPAQQYQLGVEAQSAADHAAVLAHWRAAAQGGDVRAQESLGLVLMAGPALPGLSPDDRCEAWRWSRAAADQGSAVGRHQWELLGRLQRSAGLPPCP
;
A
#
# COMPACT_ATOMS: atom_id res chain seq x y z
N MET A 1 9.89 19.15 65.70
CA MET A 1 10.16 19.53 64.30
C MET A 1 11.35 18.70 63.80
N ARG A 2 11.13 17.65 63.01
CA ARG A 2 12.20 16.78 62.48
C ARG A 2 12.48 17.13 61.01
N LYS A 3 13.77 17.29 60.71
CA LYS A 3 14.38 17.56 59.41
C LYS A 3 14.10 16.44 58.40
N THR A 4 13.79 16.80 57.16
CA THR A 4 14.00 15.93 55.99
C THR A 4 15.02 16.61 55.07
N PRO A 5 16.16 15.97 54.75
CA PRO A 5 17.13 16.50 53.80
C PRO A 5 16.67 16.23 52.36
N GLY A 6 16.75 17.25 51.50
CA GLY A 6 16.58 17.09 50.06
C GLY A 6 17.80 16.40 49.43
N PRO A 7 17.63 15.58 48.39
CA PRO A 7 18.76 14.97 47.71
C PRO A 7 19.44 15.99 46.77
N ALA A 8 20.68 16.34 47.09
CA ALA A 8 21.67 16.81 46.12
C ALA A 8 22.60 15.65 45.79
N LEU A 9 22.95 15.44 44.51
CA LEU A 9 24.09 14.66 43.95
C LEU A 9 23.72 14.32 42.49
N PHE A 10 24.39 14.68 41.39
CA PHE A 10 25.73 15.18 41.09
C PHE A 10 25.71 15.83 39.69
N PRO A 11 26.64 16.75 39.37
CA PRO A 11 26.86 17.22 38.01
C PRO A 11 27.72 16.19 37.25
N ARG A 12 27.26 15.73 36.08
CA ARG A 12 28.12 14.99 35.14
C ARG A 12 28.48 15.87 33.95
N LEU A 13 29.68 16.41 34.08
CA LEU A 13 30.57 17.01 33.11
C LEU A 13 30.31 16.64 31.64
N ARG A 14 30.29 17.70 30.83
CA ARG A 14 30.48 17.71 29.38
C ARG A 14 31.63 16.80 28.98
N ARG A 15 31.39 15.93 27.98
CA ARG A 15 32.42 15.54 27.02
C ARG A 15 31.84 15.70 25.62
N ALA A 16 32.16 16.86 25.02
CA ALA A 16 32.12 17.05 23.59
C ALA A 16 32.95 15.93 22.95
N ARG A 17 32.35 15.10 22.11
CA ARG A 17 33.12 14.27 21.18
C ARG A 17 33.23 15.03 19.87
N ALA A 18 34.46 15.46 19.66
CA ALA A 18 34.95 16.22 18.55
C ALA A 18 34.57 15.57 17.21
N LEU A 19 34.34 16.46 16.25
CA LEU A 19 34.34 16.21 14.82
C LEU A 19 35.62 15.41 14.45
N HIS A 20 35.47 14.17 14.04
CA HIS A 20 36.49 13.53 13.20
C HIS A 20 36.08 13.70 11.74
N ARG A 21 36.26 14.93 11.22
CA ARG A 21 36.51 15.11 9.80
C ARG A 21 37.99 14.84 9.59
N ALA A 22 38.31 13.63 9.13
CA ALA A 22 39.58 13.35 8.50
C ALA A 22 39.29 13.00 7.04
N ALA A 23 39.43 14.01 6.18
CA ALA A 23 39.66 13.81 4.77
C ALA A 23 41.13 13.42 4.57
N ALA A 24 41.37 12.57 3.57
CA ALA A 24 42.59 12.38 2.78
C ALA A 24 43.01 10.90 2.71
N GLY A 25 42.83 10.33 1.52
CA GLY A 25 43.27 8.99 1.17
C GLY A 25 42.94 8.69 -0.29
N ALA A 26 43.36 9.59 -1.18
CA ALA A 26 43.35 9.31 -2.61
C ALA A 26 44.41 8.24 -2.90
N ALA A 27 43.98 7.03 -3.24
CA ALA A 27 44.81 6.01 -3.84
C ALA A 27 44.15 5.56 -5.15
N LEU A 28 44.70 6.07 -6.25
CA LEU A 28 44.38 5.70 -7.62
C LEU A 28 44.83 4.26 -7.87
N LEU A 29 43.91 3.36 -8.22
CA LEU A 29 44.23 2.13 -8.94
C LEU A 29 43.11 1.83 -9.95
N GLY A 30 43.46 1.94 -11.22
CA GLY A 30 43.07 1.00 -12.28
C GLY A 30 41.59 0.93 -12.67
N ALA A 31 41.30 1.44 -13.87
CA ALA A 31 40.05 1.23 -14.59
C ALA A 31 39.68 -0.26 -14.74
N MET A 32 38.38 -0.60 -14.69
CA MET A 32 37.60 -1.01 -15.88
C MET A 32 36.22 -1.59 -15.51
N THR A 33 35.22 -1.16 -16.30
CA THR A 33 33.94 -1.81 -16.64
C THR A 33 32.80 -1.89 -15.62
N ALA A 34 31.79 -1.06 -15.88
CA ALA A 34 30.34 -1.32 -15.80
C ALA A 34 29.85 -2.42 -14.83
N GLY A 35 29.27 -2.00 -13.71
CA GLY A 35 28.56 -2.89 -12.81
C GLY A 35 27.63 -2.10 -11.89
N LEU A 36 26.38 -1.96 -12.32
CA LEU A 36 25.17 -1.75 -11.51
C LEU A 36 25.29 -0.82 -10.30
N GLY A 37 24.85 0.43 -10.50
CA GLY A 37 24.38 1.27 -9.42
C GLY A 37 23.20 0.59 -8.72
N GLN A 38 23.47 -0.06 -7.60
CA GLN A 38 22.47 -0.38 -6.59
C GLN A 38 23.05 0.00 -5.23
N ALA A 39 23.04 1.30 -4.95
CA ALA A 39 22.79 1.72 -3.58
C ALA A 39 21.35 1.27 -3.29
N ALA A 40 21.20 0.05 -2.80
CA ALA A 40 19.94 -0.48 -2.30
C ALA A 40 19.55 0.39 -1.09
N ALA A 41 18.84 1.47 -1.37
CA ALA A 41 18.04 2.14 -0.36
C ALA A 41 17.08 1.08 0.16
N LEU A 42 17.23 0.67 1.42
CA LEU A 42 16.14 0.07 2.17
C LEU A 42 15.07 1.16 2.40
N ALA A 43 14.47 1.65 1.32
CA ALA A 43 13.14 2.18 1.36
C ALA A 43 12.24 0.95 1.47
N CYS A 44 11.44 0.90 2.54
CA CYS A 44 10.37 -0.08 2.74
C CYS A 44 9.64 -0.29 1.40
N ALA A 45 9.98 -1.37 0.69
CA ALA A 45 9.25 -1.72 -0.51
C ALA A 45 7.84 -2.07 -0.03
N PRO A 46 6.78 -1.43 -0.55
CA PRO A 46 5.45 -1.92 -0.26
C PRO A 46 5.46 -3.41 -0.60
N GLY A 47 4.98 -4.24 0.32
CA GLY A 47 5.04 -5.70 0.17
C GLY A 47 4.52 -6.17 -1.18
N SER A 48 4.87 -7.40 -1.58
CA SER A 48 4.42 -7.95 -2.88
C SER A 48 2.89 -7.81 -3.06
N PRO A 49 2.36 -7.79 -4.30
CA PRO A 49 0.91 -7.68 -4.52
C PRO A 49 0.12 -8.72 -3.72
N ALA A 50 0.63 -9.95 -3.65
CA ALA A 50 0.07 -11.02 -2.83
C ALA A 50 0.09 -10.71 -1.33
N GLN A 51 1.17 -10.10 -0.82
CA GLN A 51 1.27 -9.68 0.58
C GLN A 51 0.30 -8.53 0.88
N GLN A 52 0.19 -7.54 -0.01
CA GLN A 52 -0.79 -6.46 0.12
C GLN A 52 -2.21 -7.02 0.16
N TYR A 53 -2.53 -8.03 -0.66
CA TYR A 53 -3.83 -8.68 -0.60
C TYR A 53 -4.10 -9.31 0.78
N GLN A 54 -3.11 -10.01 1.34
CA GLN A 54 -3.22 -10.61 2.68
C GLN A 54 -3.40 -9.55 3.78
N LEU A 55 -2.66 -8.45 3.74
CA LEU A 55 -2.83 -7.34 4.70
C LEU A 55 -4.26 -6.76 4.65
N GLY A 56 -4.87 -6.68 3.46
CA GLY A 56 -6.27 -6.28 3.35
C GLY A 56 -7.24 -7.33 3.92
N VAL A 57 -6.94 -8.62 3.79
CA VAL A 57 -7.73 -9.69 4.44
C VAL A 57 -7.63 -9.62 5.97
N GLU A 58 -6.44 -9.35 6.50
CA GLU A 58 -6.22 -9.14 7.93
C GLU A 58 -7.00 -7.91 8.44
N ALA A 59 -6.95 -6.79 7.70
CA ALA A 59 -7.73 -5.59 8.02
C ALA A 59 -9.24 -5.85 8.04
N GLN A 60 -9.73 -6.76 7.20
CA GLN A 60 -11.14 -7.16 7.20
C GLN A 60 -11.54 -7.82 8.53
N SER A 61 -10.68 -8.65 9.10
CA SER A 61 -10.93 -9.27 10.41
C SER A 61 -10.96 -8.25 11.56
N ALA A 62 -10.26 -7.13 11.39
CA ALA A 62 -10.26 -6.00 12.32
C ALA A 62 -11.42 -5.01 12.06
N ALA A 63 -12.29 -5.28 11.07
CA ALA A 63 -13.36 -4.40 10.61
C ALA A 63 -12.88 -2.99 10.16
N ASP A 64 -11.62 -2.87 9.72
CA ASP A 64 -11.06 -1.62 9.19
C ASP A 64 -11.26 -1.56 7.67
N HIS A 65 -12.42 -1.08 7.24
CA HIS A 65 -12.77 -0.97 5.83
C HIS A 65 -11.83 -0.04 5.03
N ALA A 66 -11.29 1.01 5.65
CA ALA A 66 -10.39 1.93 4.97
C ALA A 66 -9.07 1.24 4.65
N ALA A 67 -8.52 0.49 5.61
CA ALA A 67 -7.32 -0.30 5.40
C ALA A 67 -7.52 -1.43 4.38
N VAL A 68 -8.68 -2.11 4.40
CA VAL A 68 -9.05 -3.13 3.38
C VAL A 68 -8.93 -2.54 1.98
N LEU A 69 -9.62 -1.43 1.72
CA LEU A 69 -9.62 -0.80 0.40
C LEU A 69 -8.24 -0.29 -0.01
N ALA A 70 -7.47 0.27 0.93
CA ALA A 70 -6.12 0.75 0.65
C ALA A 70 -5.19 -0.40 0.23
N HIS A 71 -5.15 -1.48 1.00
CA HIS A 71 -4.30 -2.64 0.73
C HIS A 71 -4.71 -3.39 -0.52
N TRP A 72 -6.01 -3.61 -0.73
CA TRP A 72 -6.49 -4.27 -1.94
C TRP A 72 -6.30 -3.42 -3.19
N ARG A 73 -6.43 -2.10 -3.14
CA ARG A 73 -6.07 -1.23 -4.28
C ARG A 73 -4.60 -1.36 -4.63
N ALA A 74 -3.71 -1.34 -3.64
CA ALA A 74 -2.28 -1.53 -3.87
C ALA A 74 -1.97 -2.90 -4.50
N ALA A 75 -2.60 -3.97 -3.99
CA ALA A 75 -2.47 -5.32 -4.54
C ALA A 75 -3.00 -5.43 -5.98
N ALA A 76 -4.18 -4.85 -6.25
CA ALA A 76 -4.84 -4.88 -7.55
C ALA A 76 -4.05 -4.10 -8.61
N GLN A 77 -3.47 -2.95 -8.24
CA GLN A 77 -2.52 -2.20 -9.07
C GLN A 77 -1.27 -3.03 -9.38
N GLY A 78 -0.82 -3.86 -8.45
CA GLY A 78 0.26 -4.82 -8.64
C GLY A 78 -0.13 -6.07 -9.43
N GLY A 79 -1.37 -6.18 -9.92
CA GLY A 79 -1.82 -7.29 -10.77
C GLY A 79 -2.40 -8.48 -10.01
N ASP A 80 -2.55 -8.43 -8.69
CA ASP A 80 -3.14 -9.56 -7.94
C ASP A 80 -4.63 -9.74 -8.32
N VAL A 81 -4.93 -10.83 -9.03
CA VAL A 81 -6.29 -11.16 -9.51
C VAL A 81 -7.29 -11.23 -8.35
N ARG A 82 -6.89 -11.76 -7.19
CA ARG A 82 -7.80 -11.90 -6.04
C ARG A 82 -8.17 -10.53 -5.50
N ALA A 83 -7.23 -9.60 -5.46
CA ALA A 83 -7.49 -8.22 -5.07
C ALA A 83 -8.41 -7.50 -6.06
N GLN A 84 -8.21 -7.71 -7.37
CA GLN A 84 -9.07 -7.14 -8.41
C GLN A 84 -10.50 -7.67 -8.32
N GLU A 85 -10.68 -8.99 -8.14
CA GLU A 85 -12.00 -9.61 -7.91
C GLU A 85 -12.66 -9.11 -6.62
N SER A 86 -11.88 -8.97 -5.55
CA SER A 86 -12.36 -8.55 -4.24
C SER A 86 -12.80 -7.08 -4.24
N LEU A 87 -12.05 -6.20 -4.92
CA LEU A 87 -12.45 -4.81 -5.14
C LEU A 87 -13.69 -4.73 -6.02
N GLY A 88 -13.75 -5.50 -7.11
CA GLY A 88 -14.95 -5.60 -7.95
C GLY A 88 -16.18 -5.92 -7.11
N LEU A 89 -16.09 -6.91 -6.22
CA LEU A 89 -17.19 -7.31 -5.35
C LEU A 89 -17.55 -6.23 -4.30
N VAL A 90 -16.57 -5.74 -3.54
CA VAL A 90 -16.84 -4.80 -2.45
C VAL A 90 -17.39 -3.48 -2.96
N LEU A 91 -16.84 -2.97 -4.07
CA LEU A 91 -17.29 -1.71 -4.67
C LEU A 91 -18.65 -1.87 -5.37
N MET A 92 -18.97 -3.06 -5.92
CA MET A 92 -20.33 -3.39 -6.38
C MET A 92 -21.34 -3.46 -5.24
N ALA A 93 -20.95 -4.03 -4.11
CA ALA A 93 -21.81 -4.17 -2.93
C ALA A 93 -22.11 -2.82 -2.26
N GLY A 94 -21.40 -1.75 -2.63
CA GLY A 94 -21.98 -0.44 -2.94
C GLY A 94 -23.12 0.03 -2.01
N PRO A 95 -24.37 -0.35 -2.30
CA PRO A 95 -25.52 0.10 -1.52
C PRO A 95 -25.60 -0.43 -0.08
N ALA A 96 -24.92 -1.53 0.25
CA ALA A 96 -24.89 -2.11 1.60
C ALA A 96 -23.85 -1.45 2.52
N LEU A 97 -22.89 -0.69 1.95
CA LEU A 97 -21.90 0.09 2.69
C LEU A 97 -22.19 1.59 2.46
N PRO A 98 -22.61 2.35 3.49
CA PRO A 98 -22.93 3.77 3.32
C PRO A 98 -21.70 4.56 2.83
N GLY A 99 -21.88 5.39 1.79
CA GLY A 99 -20.86 6.31 1.28
C GLY A 99 -20.35 6.07 -0.15
N LEU A 100 -20.86 5.07 -0.86
CA LEU A 100 -20.40 4.75 -2.22
C LEU A 100 -21.10 5.62 -3.30
N SER A 101 -20.29 6.27 -4.14
CA SER A 101 -20.63 7.17 -5.26
C SER A 101 -20.88 6.37 -6.56
N PRO A 102 -21.56 6.95 -7.56
CA PRO A 102 -21.47 6.48 -8.95
C PRO A 102 -20.05 6.14 -9.43
N ASP A 103 -19.04 6.83 -8.92
CA ASP A 103 -17.62 6.60 -9.25
C ASP A 103 -17.11 5.24 -8.80
N ASP A 104 -17.60 4.74 -7.66
CA ASP A 104 -17.17 3.45 -7.11
C ASP A 104 -17.67 2.28 -7.97
N ARG A 105 -18.81 2.41 -8.63
CA ARG A 105 -19.24 1.43 -9.64
C ARG A 105 -18.31 1.39 -10.83
N CYS A 106 -17.80 2.55 -11.26
CA CYS A 106 -16.83 2.59 -12.35
C CYS A 106 -15.47 2.04 -11.92
N GLU A 107 -15.06 2.26 -10.67
CA GLU A 107 -13.89 1.57 -10.12
C GLU A 107 -14.10 0.04 -10.09
N ALA A 108 -15.24 -0.43 -9.61
CA ALA A 108 -15.59 -1.85 -9.60
C ALA A 108 -15.53 -2.47 -11.00
N TRP A 109 -16.03 -1.74 -12.00
CA TRP A 109 -16.04 -2.17 -13.40
C TRP A 109 -14.62 -2.33 -13.95
N ARG A 110 -13.74 -1.37 -13.66
CA ARG A 110 -12.32 -1.44 -14.08
C ARG A 110 -11.58 -2.61 -13.45
N TRP A 111 -11.75 -2.84 -12.15
CA TRP A 111 -11.08 -3.96 -11.48
C TRP A 111 -11.61 -5.32 -11.93
N SER A 112 -12.93 -5.44 -12.12
CA SER A 112 -13.54 -6.66 -12.64
C SER A 112 -13.05 -6.97 -14.06
N ARG A 113 -12.92 -5.94 -14.90
CA ARG A 113 -12.33 -6.07 -16.25
C ARG A 113 -10.87 -6.53 -16.19
N ALA A 114 -10.06 -5.92 -15.32
CA ALA A 114 -8.66 -6.31 -15.17
C ALA A 114 -8.52 -7.79 -14.74
N ALA A 115 -9.37 -8.27 -13.84
CA ALA A 115 -9.41 -9.68 -13.46
C ALA A 115 -9.86 -10.56 -14.64
N ALA A 116 -10.85 -10.13 -15.42
CA ALA A 116 -11.32 -10.83 -16.61
C ALA A 116 -10.24 -10.96 -17.70
N ASP A 117 -9.46 -9.89 -17.91
CA ASP A 117 -8.35 -9.84 -18.88
C ASP A 117 -7.21 -10.80 -18.48
N GLN A 118 -7.09 -11.11 -17.18
CA GLN A 118 -6.19 -12.14 -16.65
C GLN A 118 -6.80 -13.57 -16.65
N GLY A 119 -7.99 -13.74 -17.22
CA GLY A 119 -8.66 -15.03 -17.36
C GLY A 119 -9.59 -15.41 -16.19
N SER A 120 -9.84 -14.50 -15.23
CA SER A 120 -10.78 -14.79 -14.14
C SER A 120 -12.21 -14.90 -14.65
N ALA A 121 -12.84 -16.05 -14.38
CA ALA A 121 -14.27 -16.25 -14.61
C ALA A 121 -15.12 -15.37 -13.67
N VAL A 122 -14.64 -15.13 -12.44
CA VAL A 122 -15.30 -14.24 -11.47
C VAL A 122 -15.25 -12.80 -11.98
N GLY A 123 -14.06 -12.32 -12.35
CA GLY A 123 -13.87 -10.98 -12.92
C GLY A 123 -14.74 -10.76 -14.16
N ARG A 124 -14.78 -11.73 -15.08
CA ARG A 124 -15.66 -11.67 -16.26
C ARG A 124 -17.13 -11.54 -15.88
N HIS A 125 -17.60 -12.38 -14.95
CA HIS A 125 -18.98 -12.32 -14.49
C HIS A 125 -19.34 -10.97 -13.85
N GLN A 126 -18.48 -10.45 -12.98
CA GLN A 126 -18.65 -9.16 -12.31
C GLN A 126 -18.68 -8.01 -13.32
N TRP A 127 -17.75 -8.02 -14.29
CA TRP A 127 -17.66 -7.01 -15.34
C TRP A 127 -18.91 -6.97 -16.23
N GLU A 128 -19.38 -8.14 -16.68
CA GLU A 128 -20.60 -8.27 -17.48
C GLU A 128 -21.84 -7.80 -16.72
N LEU A 129 -21.96 -8.17 -15.44
CA LEU A 129 -23.05 -7.74 -14.57
C LEU A 129 -23.09 -6.22 -14.46
N LEU A 130 -21.95 -5.59 -14.14
CA LEU A 130 -21.84 -4.14 -14.05
C LEU A 130 -22.17 -3.43 -15.36
N GLY A 131 -21.70 -3.96 -16.49
CA GLY A 131 -22.02 -3.42 -17.81
C GLY A 131 -23.52 -3.48 -18.13
N ARG A 132 -24.21 -4.56 -17.73
CA ARG A 132 -25.67 -4.66 -17.89
C ARG A 132 -26.39 -3.65 -17.00
N LEU A 133 -26.00 -3.53 -15.73
CA LEU A 133 -26.61 -2.59 -14.77
C LEU A 133 -26.47 -1.14 -15.23
N GLN A 134 -25.30 -0.78 -15.75
CA GLN A 134 -25.04 0.55 -16.30
C GLN A 134 -25.99 0.89 -17.46
N ARG A 135 -26.16 -0.04 -18.42
CA ARG A 135 -27.08 0.14 -19.54
C ARG A 135 -28.54 0.20 -19.10
N SER A 136 -28.96 -0.67 -18.18
CA SER A 136 -30.34 -0.65 -17.68
C SER A 136 -30.67 0.61 -16.89
N ALA A 137 -29.69 1.20 -16.22
CA ALA A 137 -29.84 2.45 -15.48
C ALA A 137 -29.67 3.71 -16.37
N GLY A 138 -29.37 3.56 -17.66
CA GLY A 138 -29.12 4.68 -18.57
C GLY A 138 -27.88 5.51 -18.21
N LEU A 139 -26.92 4.92 -17.48
CA LEU A 139 -25.70 5.60 -17.05
C LEU A 139 -24.66 5.64 -18.18
N PRO A 140 -23.86 6.73 -18.30
CA PRO A 140 -22.80 6.82 -19.30
C PRO A 140 -21.75 5.73 -19.05
N PRO A 141 -21.07 5.19 -20.08
CA PRO A 141 -20.07 4.14 -19.95
C PRO A 141 -18.91 4.56 -19.03
N CYS A 142 -18.36 3.61 -18.29
CA CYS A 142 -17.20 3.86 -17.44
C CYS A 142 -15.94 3.93 -18.32
N PRO A 143 -15.01 4.87 -18.03
CA PRO A 143 -13.77 5.01 -18.78
C PRO A 143 -12.85 3.80 -18.62
#